data_AF-A0A1B8P7T5-F1
#
_entry.id   AF-A0A1B8P7T5-F1
#
_cell.length_a   1.000
_cell.length_b   1.000
_cell.length_c   1.000
_cell.angle_alpha   90.00
_cell.angle_beta   90.00
_cell.angle_gamma   90.00
#
_symmetry.space_group_name_H-M   'P 1'
#
loop_
_entity.id
_entity.type
_entity.pdbx_description
1 polymer ?
#
loop_
_entity_poly.entity_id
_entity_poly.type
_entity_poly.pdbx_seq_one_letter_code
_entity_poly.pdbx_strand_id
1 'polypeptide(L)'
;MRENGAWTAPQPTRSPAAYAMYVAKAVGYTDDKLNLGEFDRLAGIWDSRGDEYNAVHRDDSTVKEIINAALRVGFAELTIDRGQIRPVRDEPRGELPQHGYSAQNMSGPLRRTTAMPKPDDNDGIDVTFIDPDTWTEATVPCRLQGDQGSGRRKYSSMPL
;
A
#
# COMPACT_ATOMS: atom_id res chain seq x y z
N MET A 1 -15.83 13.21 -5.43
CA MET A 1 -14.71 12.23 -5.56
C MET A 1 -14.93 11.37 -6.80
N ARG A 2 -14.09 10.37 -7.13
CA ARG A 2 -14.38 9.46 -8.25
C ARG A 2 -14.98 8.16 -7.72
N GLU A 3 -16.17 7.80 -8.17
CA GLU A 3 -16.88 6.58 -7.79
C GLU A 3 -17.47 5.95 -9.05
N ASN A 4 -17.36 4.63 -9.19
CA ASN A 4 -17.89 3.89 -10.35
C ASN A 4 -17.47 4.49 -11.72
N GLY A 5 -16.24 5.01 -11.81
CA GLY A 5 -15.70 5.62 -13.03
C GLY A 5 -16.17 7.05 -13.33
N ALA A 6 -16.94 7.69 -12.44
CA ALA A 6 -17.45 9.05 -12.62
C ALA A 6 -17.05 9.99 -11.48
N TRP A 7 -16.84 11.27 -11.80
CA TRP A 7 -16.63 12.31 -10.79
C TRP A 7 -17.95 12.77 -10.18
N THR A 8 -18.06 12.62 -8.86
CA THR A 8 -19.16 13.09 -8.02
C THR A 8 -18.72 14.32 -7.21
N ALA A 9 -19.69 14.99 -6.57
CA ALA A 9 -19.41 16.04 -5.59
C ALA A 9 -18.50 15.53 -4.45
N PRO A 10 -17.80 16.40 -3.70
CA PRO A 10 -17.08 15.98 -2.50
C PRO A 10 -18.05 15.40 -1.47
N GLN A 11 -17.80 14.18 -1.04
CA GLN A 11 -18.58 13.46 -0.03
C GLN A 11 -17.60 12.68 0.87
N PRO A 12 -17.99 12.29 2.08
CA PRO A 12 -17.20 11.40 2.90
C PRO A 12 -16.97 10.07 2.15
N THR A 13 -15.72 9.61 2.08
CA THR A 13 -15.37 8.34 1.42
C THR A 13 -14.42 7.53 2.30
N ARG A 14 -14.56 6.20 2.25
CA ARG A 14 -13.62 5.25 2.84
C ARG A 14 -12.76 4.55 1.81
N SER A 15 -12.95 4.84 0.51
CA SER A 15 -12.20 4.21 -0.56
C SER A 15 -10.79 4.80 -0.65
N PRO A 16 -9.73 3.99 -0.50
CA PRO A 16 -8.35 4.48 -0.60
C PRO A 16 -8.05 5.08 -1.98
N ALA A 17 -8.62 4.52 -3.05
CA ALA A 17 -8.46 5.03 -4.42
C ALA A 17 -9.09 6.42 -4.59
N ALA A 18 -10.35 6.56 -4.15
CA ALA A 18 -11.09 7.81 -4.27
C ALA A 18 -10.43 8.94 -3.47
N TYR A 19 -9.93 8.62 -2.27
CA TYR A 19 -9.20 9.56 -1.43
C TYR A 19 -7.87 10.00 -2.06
N ALA A 20 -7.05 9.06 -2.53
CA ALA A 20 -5.78 9.36 -3.20
C ALA A 20 -5.95 10.28 -4.42
N MET A 21 -6.98 10.01 -5.25
CA MET A 21 -7.31 10.84 -6.39
C MET A 21 -7.80 12.25 -5.98
N TYR A 22 -8.59 12.35 -4.91
CA TYR A 22 -9.04 13.64 -4.38
C TYR A 22 -7.85 14.48 -3.91
N VAL A 23 -6.92 13.91 -3.14
CA VAL A 23 -5.73 14.60 -2.64
C VAL A 23 -4.87 15.11 -3.79
N ALA A 24 -4.68 14.32 -4.85
CA ALA A 24 -3.96 14.78 -6.04
C ALA A 24 -4.68 15.98 -6.71
N LYS A 25 -6.00 15.93 -6.87
CA LYS A 25 -6.76 17.04 -7.48
C LYS A 25 -6.79 18.30 -6.61
N ALA A 26 -6.81 18.16 -5.29
CA ALA A 26 -6.78 19.28 -4.36
C ALA A 26 -5.49 20.12 -4.49
N VAL A 27 -4.40 19.49 -4.92
CA VAL A 27 -3.08 20.13 -5.14
C VAL A 27 -2.97 20.76 -6.54
N GLY A 28 -3.92 20.48 -7.44
CA GLY A 28 -3.98 21.03 -8.79
C GLY A 28 -3.61 20.05 -9.89
N TYR A 29 -3.45 18.75 -9.61
CA TYR A 29 -3.32 17.76 -10.67
C TYR A 29 -4.63 17.61 -11.44
N THR A 30 -4.53 17.59 -12.76
CA THR A 30 -5.64 17.37 -13.68
C THR A 30 -5.80 15.88 -14.01
N ASP A 31 -6.94 15.52 -14.60
CA ASP A 31 -7.27 14.12 -14.89
C ASP A 31 -6.27 13.46 -15.86
N ASP A 32 -5.63 14.21 -16.75
CA ASP A 32 -4.58 13.69 -17.64
C ASP A 32 -3.30 13.28 -16.90
N LYS A 33 -3.09 13.79 -15.69
CA LYS A 33 -1.97 13.43 -14.80
C LYS A 33 -2.29 12.24 -13.92
N LEU A 34 -3.51 11.72 -13.94
CA LEU A 34 -3.90 10.55 -13.17
C LEU A 34 -4.12 9.37 -14.11
N ASN A 35 -3.52 8.22 -13.80
CA ASN A 35 -3.88 6.99 -14.49
C ASN A 35 -5.21 6.47 -13.94
N LEU A 36 -6.31 7.08 -14.42
CA LEU A 36 -7.67 6.79 -13.97
C LEU A 36 -8.05 5.32 -14.15
N GLY A 37 -7.57 4.69 -15.22
CA GLY A 37 -7.83 3.26 -15.48
C GLY A 37 -7.22 2.34 -14.42
N GLU A 38 -5.98 2.62 -13.98
CA GLU A 38 -5.35 1.85 -12.89
C GLU A 38 -6.00 2.13 -11.54
N PHE A 39 -6.36 3.39 -11.25
CA PHE A 39 -7.09 3.71 -10.03
C PHE A 39 -8.45 3.00 -9.96
N ASP A 40 -9.22 2.97 -11.04
CA ASP A 40 -10.51 2.27 -11.09
C ASP A 40 -10.34 0.75 -10.98
N ARG A 41 -9.30 0.19 -11.63
CA ARG A 41 -8.98 -1.24 -11.51
C ARG A 41 -8.66 -1.62 -10.07
N LEU A 42 -7.80 -0.84 -9.40
CA LEU A 42 -7.42 -1.10 -8.02
C LEU A 42 -8.58 -0.84 -7.04
N ALA A 43 -9.41 0.17 -7.29
CA ALA A 43 -10.62 0.42 -6.51
C ALA A 43 -11.52 -0.82 -6.48
N GLY A 44 -11.80 -1.44 -7.63
CA GLY A 44 -12.60 -2.67 -7.68
C GLY A 44 -11.99 -3.84 -6.91
N ILE A 45 -10.66 -3.98 -6.90
CA ILE A 45 -9.96 -5.02 -6.11
C ILE A 45 -10.11 -4.73 -4.61
N TRP A 46 -9.88 -3.49 -4.19
CA TRP A 46 -9.94 -3.08 -2.79
C TRP A 46 -11.36 -3.18 -2.23
N ASP A 47 -12.36 -2.74 -3.00
CA ASP A 47 -13.77 -2.86 -2.64
C ASP A 47 -14.17 -4.34 -2.48
N SER A 48 -13.69 -5.23 -3.35
CA SER A 48 -13.97 -6.67 -3.26
C SER A 48 -13.34 -7.35 -2.03
N ARG A 49 -12.24 -6.77 -1.50
CA ARG A 49 -11.53 -7.26 -0.30
C ARG A 49 -12.02 -6.62 1.00
N GLY A 50 -12.79 -5.53 0.91
CA GLY A 50 -13.19 -4.72 2.07
C GLY A 50 -12.07 -3.84 2.61
N ASP A 51 -11.11 -3.45 1.76
CA ASP A 51 -9.99 -2.59 2.14
C ASP A 51 -10.50 -1.13 2.31
N GLU A 52 -10.49 -0.59 3.54
CA GLU A 52 -10.95 0.78 3.85
C GLU A 52 -9.82 1.69 4.36
N TYR A 53 -9.91 2.99 4.07
CA TYR A 53 -9.02 4.01 4.60
C TYR A 53 -9.77 5.08 5.40
N ASN A 54 -9.48 5.15 6.70
CA ASN A 54 -10.21 5.97 7.68
C ASN A 54 -9.30 6.93 8.47
N ALA A 55 -8.23 7.47 7.87
CA ALA A 55 -7.31 8.38 8.54
C ALA A 55 -7.70 9.86 8.38
N VAL A 56 -7.41 10.68 9.40
CA VAL A 56 -7.52 12.15 9.42
C VAL A 56 -6.12 12.74 9.41
N HIS A 57 -5.82 13.52 8.38
CA HIS A 57 -4.56 14.26 8.31
C HIS A 57 -4.77 15.66 8.90
N ARG A 58 -4.16 15.93 10.06
CA ARG A 58 -4.16 17.26 10.70
C ARG A 58 -2.79 17.97 10.63
N ASP A 59 -1.74 17.25 10.26
CA ASP A 59 -0.36 17.75 10.27
C ASP A 59 0.15 18.15 8.88
N ASP A 60 1.31 18.80 8.84
CA ASP A 60 2.07 19.20 7.64
C ASP A 60 2.68 17.99 6.88
N SER A 61 1.86 16.99 6.58
CA SER A 61 2.26 15.84 5.77
C SER A 61 2.35 16.23 4.29
N THR A 62 3.33 15.70 3.58
CA THR A 62 3.42 15.94 2.15
C THR A 62 2.32 15.19 1.40
N VAL A 63 1.90 15.74 0.26
CA VAL A 63 0.91 15.13 -0.65
C VAL A 63 1.28 13.68 -1.00
N LYS A 64 2.57 13.43 -1.24
CA LYS A 64 3.08 12.10 -1.56
C LYS A 64 2.91 11.12 -0.39
N GLU A 65 3.17 11.56 0.84
CA GLU A 65 3.01 10.72 2.03
C GLU A 65 1.54 10.39 2.28
N ILE A 66 0.64 11.37 2.14
CA ILE A 66 -0.80 11.17 2.29
C ILE A 66 -1.32 10.17 1.26
N ILE A 67 -0.97 10.36 -0.01
CA ILE A 67 -1.37 9.44 -1.08
C ILE A 67 -0.81 8.03 -0.81
N ASN A 68 0.48 7.91 -0.45
CA ASN A 68 1.07 6.61 -0.13
C ASN A 68 0.45 5.95 1.10
N ALA A 69 0.05 6.73 2.12
CA ALA A 69 -0.63 6.20 3.30
C ALA A 69 -1.97 5.54 2.90
N ALA A 70 -2.75 6.19 2.03
CA ALA A 70 -3.97 5.62 1.50
C ALA A 70 -3.71 4.38 0.62
N LEU A 71 -2.73 4.44 -0.28
CA LEU A 71 -2.41 3.33 -1.19
C LEU A 71 -1.86 2.08 -0.48
N ARG A 72 -1.18 2.26 0.67
CA ARG A 72 -0.60 1.17 1.46
C ARG A 72 -1.64 0.18 1.98
N VAL A 73 -2.87 0.62 2.27
CA VAL A 73 -3.98 -0.27 2.64
C VAL A 73 -4.18 -1.34 1.56
N GLY A 74 -4.05 -0.93 0.30
CA GLY A 74 -4.23 -1.77 -0.87
C GLY A 74 -3.00 -2.55 -1.33
N PHE A 75 -1.90 -2.54 -0.56
CA PHE A 75 -0.57 -3.02 -0.95
C PHE A 75 -0.02 -2.31 -2.20
N ALA A 76 -0.32 -1.02 -2.36
CA ALA A 76 0.15 -0.21 -3.47
C ALA A 76 1.04 0.95 -3.04
N GLU A 77 1.90 1.36 -3.96
CA GLU A 77 2.77 2.52 -3.83
C GLU A 77 2.57 3.47 -5.02
N LEU A 78 2.70 4.76 -4.75
CA LEU A 78 2.67 5.82 -5.74
C LEU A 78 3.90 5.75 -6.64
N THR A 79 3.69 5.49 -7.93
CA THR A 79 4.72 5.57 -8.96
C THR A 79 4.35 6.63 -10.00
N ILE A 80 5.37 7.21 -10.64
CA ILE A 80 5.17 8.11 -11.79
C ILE A 80 5.57 7.34 -13.04
N ASP A 81 4.62 7.15 -13.95
CA ASP A 81 4.81 6.49 -15.24
C ASP A 81 4.40 7.45 -16.35
N ARG A 82 5.34 7.82 -17.23
CA ARG A 82 5.13 8.76 -18.34
C ARG A 82 4.46 10.09 -17.94
N GLY A 83 4.79 10.61 -16.75
CA GLY A 83 4.22 11.87 -16.24
C GLY A 83 2.80 11.74 -15.69
N GLN A 84 2.28 10.51 -15.57
CA GLN A 84 1.04 10.21 -14.88
C GLN A 84 1.33 9.56 -13.52
N ILE A 85 0.54 9.95 -12.53
CA ILE A 85 0.46 9.31 -11.24
C ILE A 85 -0.22 7.96 -11.44
N ARG A 86 0.53 6.89 -11.22
CA ARG A 86 0.09 5.50 -11.38
C ARG A 86 0.33 4.74 -10.07
N PRO A 87 -0.72 4.29 -9.38
CA PRO A 87 -0.55 3.38 -8.25
C PRO A 87 -0.09 2.02 -8.77
N VAL A 88 0.97 1.48 -8.17
CA VAL A 88 1.48 0.14 -8.50
C VAL A 88 1.32 -0.73 -7.28
N ARG A 89 0.60 -1.85 -7.45
CA ARG A 89 0.35 -2.82 -6.39
C ARG A 89 1.37 -3.96 -6.47
N ASP A 90 1.82 -4.42 -5.31
CA ASP A 90 2.57 -5.67 -5.21
C ASP A 90 1.60 -6.85 -5.34
N GLU A 91 1.35 -7.25 -6.59
CA GLU A 91 0.53 -8.41 -6.92
C GLU A 91 1.41 -9.63 -7.22
N PRO A 92 0.91 -10.87 -7.04
CA PRO A 92 1.65 -12.06 -7.42
C PRO A 92 2.13 -11.91 -8.87
N ARG A 93 3.45 -11.79 -9.06
CA ARG A 93 4.05 -11.92 -10.38
C ARG A 93 3.61 -13.29 -10.87
N GLY A 94 2.98 -13.34 -12.06
CA GLY A 94 2.33 -14.52 -12.59
C GLY A 94 3.28 -15.71 -12.80
N GLU A 95 3.11 -16.43 -13.90
CA GLU A 95 3.98 -17.58 -14.17
C GLU A 95 5.46 -17.19 -14.09
N LEU A 96 6.26 -18.07 -13.47
CA LEU A 96 7.72 -17.95 -13.41
C LEU A 96 8.25 -17.47 -14.76
N PRO A 97 9.30 -16.61 -14.79
CA PRO A 97 9.86 -16.12 -16.06
C PRO A 97 10.07 -17.29 -17.02
N GLN A 98 9.31 -17.33 -18.11
CA GLN A 98 9.37 -18.41 -19.11
C GLN A 98 10.71 -18.44 -19.85
N HIS A 99 11.58 -17.45 -19.60
CA HIS A 99 12.91 -17.34 -20.17
C HIS A 99 13.92 -17.97 -19.22
N GLY A 100 14.46 -19.12 -19.63
CA GLY A 100 15.60 -19.73 -18.97
C GLY A 100 16.83 -18.81 -19.04
N TYR A 101 17.47 -18.58 -17.90
CA TYR A 101 18.78 -17.92 -17.87
C TYR A 101 19.85 -18.92 -18.32
N SER A 102 20.43 -18.69 -19.49
CA SER A 102 21.61 -19.42 -19.99
C SER A 102 22.83 -18.51 -19.98
N ALA A 103 24.04 -19.08 -20.03
CA ALA A 103 25.28 -18.29 -20.11
C ALA A 103 25.35 -17.33 -21.32
N GLN A 104 24.52 -17.57 -22.34
CA GLN A 104 24.42 -16.72 -23.54
C GLN A 104 23.49 -15.52 -23.34
N ASN A 105 22.56 -15.59 -22.37
CA ASN A 105 21.53 -14.58 -22.12
C ASN A 105 21.78 -13.76 -20.84
N MET A 106 22.89 -14.02 -20.13
CA MET A 106 23.25 -13.32 -18.89
C MET A 106 24.35 -12.28 -19.14
N SER A 107 24.16 -11.07 -18.59
CA SER A 107 25.16 -9.98 -18.67
C SER A 107 26.29 -10.11 -17.64
N GLY A 108 26.25 -11.12 -16.78
CA GLY A 108 27.24 -11.38 -15.74
C GLY A 108 27.07 -12.76 -15.12
N PRO A 109 27.99 -13.18 -14.23
CA PRO A 109 27.92 -14.50 -13.59
C PRO A 109 26.68 -14.63 -12.69
N LEU A 110 26.07 -15.82 -12.66
CA LEU A 110 24.95 -16.11 -11.79
C LEU A 110 25.37 -16.04 -10.32
N ARG A 111 24.78 -15.13 -9.56
CA ARG A 111 25.00 -15.01 -8.12
C ARG A 111 23.77 -15.50 -7.36
N ARG A 112 23.93 -16.56 -6.56
CA ARG A 112 22.90 -17.02 -5.62
C ARG A 112 23.32 -16.63 -4.21
N THR A 113 22.48 -15.87 -3.53
CA THR A 113 22.63 -15.58 -2.11
C THR A 113 21.52 -16.33 -1.38
N THR A 114 21.89 -17.08 -0.34
CA THR A 114 20.92 -17.69 0.57
C THR A 114 21.11 -17.03 1.93
N ALA A 115 20.02 -16.56 2.53
CA ALA A 115 20.01 -16.08 3.91
C ALA A 115 19.37 -17.16 4.77
N MET A 116 20.04 -17.55 5.85
CA MET A 116 19.48 -18.45 6.86
C MET A 116 18.84 -17.60 7.96
N PRO A 117 17.69 -18.02 8.53
CA PRO A 117 17.09 -17.35 9.68
C PRO A 117 18.10 -17.30 10.82
N LYS A 118 18.25 -16.14 11.43
CA LYS A 118 19.12 -15.94 12.59
C LYS A 118 18.28 -15.86 13.87
N PRO A 119 18.86 -16.18 15.04
CA PRO A 119 18.17 -16.04 16.32
C PRO A 119 17.74 -14.60 16.65
N ASP A 120 18.33 -13.59 16.02
CA ASP A 120 17.97 -12.17 16.17
C ASP A 120 16.93 -11.67 15.16
N ASP A 121 16.50 -12.52 14.21
CA ASP A 121 15.42 -12.16 13.29
C ASP A 121 14.10 -12.00 14.06
N ASN A 122 13.30 -11.02 13.65
CA ASN A 122 12.06 -10.70 14.35
C ASN A 122 11.02 -11.78 14.10
N ASP A 123 10.56 -12.41 15.17
CA ASP A 123 9.62 -13.55 15.18
C ASP A 123 8.17 -13.08 15.42
N GLY A 124 7.84 -11.88 14.95
CA GLY A 124 6.51 -11.31 15.17
C GLY A 124 6.42 -9.80 15.05
N ILE A 125 5.23 -9.33 14.70
CA ILE A 125 4.92 -7.90 14.54
C ILE A 125 3.81 -7.51 15.53
N ASP A 126 4.02 -6.45 16.30
CA ASP A 126 2.98 -5.82 17.11
C ASP A 126 2.48 -4.58 16.39
N VAL A 127 1.19 -4.55 16.08
CA VAL A 127 0.54 -3.41 15.40
C VAL A 127 -0.29 -2.63 16.42
N THR A 128 0.05 -1.37 16.64
CA THR A 128 -0.75 -0.46 17.47
C THR A 128 -1.66 0.39 16.57
N PHE A 129 -2.94 0.46 16.90
CA PHE A 129 -3.97 1.23 16.20
C PHE A 129 -4.86 1.98 17.20
N ILE A 130 -5.61 2.98 16.73
CA ILE A 130 -6.62 3.67 17.55
C ILE A 130 -7.98 3.02 17.29
N ASP A 131 -8.62 2.56 18.34
CA ASP A 131 -9.95 1.96 18.27
C ASP A 131 -11.02 3.05 18.00
N PRO A 132 -11.87 2.90 16.96
CA PRO A 132 -12.89 3.89 16.62
C PRO A 132 -14.01 4.03 17.67
N ASP A 133 -14.26 3.00 18.48
CA ASP A 133 -15.31 3.01 19.50
C ASP A 133 -14.82 3.65 20.79
N THR A 134 -13.58 3.34 21.19
CA THR A 134 -13.02 3.76 22.48
C THR A 134 -12.08 4.96 22.39
N TRP A 135 -11.60 5.31 21.19
CA TRP A 135 -10.60 6.36 20.95
C TRP A 135 -9.32 6.16 21.77
N THR A 136 -8.97 4.90 22.05
CA THR A 136 -7.74 4.53 22.77
C THR A 136 -6.81 3.68 21.91
N GLU A 137 -5.51 3.77 22.20
CA GLU A 137 -4.51 2.93 21.54
C GLU A 137 -4.68 1.47 21.97
N ALA A 138 -4.97 0.62 21.00
CA ALA A 138 -5.02 -0.83 21.13
C ALA A 138 -3.86 -1.46 20.37
N THR A 139 -3.34 -2.59 20.85
CA THR A 139 -2.25 -3.31 20.20
C THR A 139 -2.68 -4.73 19.85
N VAL A 140 -2.55 -5.11 18.58
CA VAL A 140 -2.79 -6.48 18.09
C VAL A 140 -1.45 -7.17 17.89
N PRO A 141 -1.18 -8.28 18.60
CA PRO A 141 -0.03 -9.12 18.30
C PRO A 141 -0.32 -9.96 17.05
N CYS A 142 0.38 -9.68 15.95
CA CYS A 142 0.35 -10.48 14.74
C CYS A 142 1.49 -11.50 14.82
N ARG A 143 1.14 -12.78 15.00
CA ARG A 143 2.08 -13.91 15.15
C ARG A 143 1.70 -15.04 14.22
N LEU A 144 2.70 -15.73 13.69
CA LEU A 144 2.52 -16.98 12.97
C LEU A 144 2.43 -18.14 13.95
N GLN A 145 1.81 -19.24 13.53
CA GLN A 145 1.70 -20.44 14.35
C GLN A 145 3.10 -21.04 14.57
N GLY A 146 3.60 -20.98 15.80
CA GLY A 146 4.93 -21.49 16.18
C GLY A 146 5.88 -20.41 16.70
N ASP A 147 5.56 -19.13 16.54
CA ASP A 147 6.38 -18.01 17.03
C ASP A 147 6.49 -18.04 18.57
N GLN A 148 7.71 -17.86 19.06
CA GLN A 148 8.04 -17.76 20.49
C GLN A 148 8.00 -16.31 20.99
N GLY A 149 7.85 -15.33 20.08
CA GLY A 149 7.69 -13.91 20.43
C GLY A 149 8.98 -13.22 20.93
N SER A 150 10.13 -13.80 20.60
CA SER A 150 11.47 -13.23 20.80
C SER A 150 11.81 -12.25 19.66
N GLY A 151 12.36 -11.07 19.96
CA GLY A 151 12.69 -10.06 18.95
C GLY A 151 11.44 -9.39 18.35
N ARG A 152 10.77 -8.54 19.13
CA ARG A 152 9.50 -7.92 18.70
C ARG A 152 9.76 -6.63 17.95
N ARG A 153 9.20 -6.51 16.75
CA ARG A 153 9.15 -5.24 16.02
C ARG A 153 7.80 -4.58 16.21
N LYS A 154 7.79 -3.41 16.83
CA LYS A 154 6.59 -2.59 17.02
C LYS A 154 6.39 -1.69 15.81
N TYR A 155 5.18 -1.70 15.27
CA TYR A 155 4.73 -0.78 14.24
C TYR A 155 3.51 -0.03 14.75
N SER A 156 3.60 1.30 14.75
CA SER A 156 2.44 2.17 14.96
C SER A 156 1.78 2.37 13.59
N SER A 157 0.52 1.98 13.45
CA SER A 157 -0.27 2.49 12.33
C SER A 157 -0.50 3.98 12.57
N MET A 158 -0.27 4.82 11.57
CA MET A 158 -0.43 6.28 11.66
C MET A 158 -1.69 6.65 12.45
N PRO A 159 -1.60 7.64 13.37
CA PRO A 159 -2.73 8.05 14.19
C PRO A 159 -3.89 8.49 13.31
N LEU A 160 -5.10 8.20 13.78
CA LEU A 160 -6.35 8.68 13.19
C LEU A 160 -6.35 10.18 12.99
#